data_AF-D3AQN9-F1
#
_entry.id   AF-D3AQN9-F1
#
_cell.length_a   1.000
_cell.length_b   1.000
_cell.length_c   1.000
_cell.angle_alpha   90.00
_cell.angle_beta   90.00
_cell.angle_gamma   90.00
#
_symmetry.space_group_name_H-M   'P 1'
#
loop_
_entity.id
_entity.type
_entity.pdbx_description
1 polymer ?
#
loop_
_entity_poly.entity_id
_entity_poly.type
_entity_poly.pdbx_seq_one_letter_code
_entity_poly.pdbx_strand_id
1 'polypeptide(L)'
;MNKCEMLELLHKSVMPAVGCTEPACVAIAAADSARAVGGTIEKIRLEVSSNIYKNGMSVGIAGFNNVGLKYAAALGALIGKQEMGLEIMNMSLVFLQKV
;
A
#
# COMPACT_ATOMS: atom_id res chain seq x y z
N MET A 1 -28.05 20.83 -6.72
CA MET A 1 -27.34 19.77 -5.98
C MET A 1 -27.56 20.00 -4.50
N ASN A 2 -28.30 19.11 -3.84
CA ASN A 2 -28.60 19.19 -2.41
C ASN A 2 -27.56 18.42 -1.57
N LYS A 3 -27.63 18.52 -0.24
CA LYS A 3 -26.67 17.87 0.68
C LYS A 3 -26.59 16.35 0.48
N CYS A 4 -27.73 15.68 0.28
CA CYS A 4 -27.76 14.22 0.13
C CYS A 4 -27.10 13.80 -1.18
N GLU A 5 -27.37 14.50 -2.27
CA GLU A 5 -26.74 14.25 -3.58
C GLU A 5 -25.21 14.43 -3.50
N MET A 6 -24.73 15.44 -2.77
CA MET A 6 -23.29 15.66 -2.58
C MET A 6 -22.64 14.55 -1.75
N LEU A 7 -23.29 14.07 -0.69
CA LEU A 7 -22.80 12.94 0.12
C LEU A 7 -22.75 11.64 -0.68
N GLU A 8 -23.78 11.36 -1.48
CA GLU A 8 -23.78 10.20 -2.38
C GLU A 8 -22.66 10.26 -3.42
N LEU A 9 -22.39 11.43 -3.99
CA LEU A 9 -21.29 11.62 -4.93
C LEU A 9 -19.93 11.39 -4.26
N LEU A 10 -19.74 11.87 -3.02
CA LEU A 10 -18.52 11.60 -2.26
C LEU A 10 -18.34 10.10 -2.02
N HIS A 11 -19.35 9.41 -1.49
CA HIS A 11 -19.27 7.96 -1.25
C HIS A 11 -19.02 7.14 -2.51
N LYS A 12 -19.44 7.63 -3.69
CA LYS A 12 -19.19 6.99 -4.98
C LYS A 12 -17.79 7.28 -5.55
N SER A 13 -17.15 8.39 -5.15
CA SER A 13 -15.90 8.89 -5.78
C SER A 13 -14.66 8.73 -4.91
N VAL A 14 -14.80 8.49 -3.61
CA VAL A 14 -13.68 8.26 -2.69
C VAL A 14 -13.63 6.81 -2.24
N MET A 15 -12.43 6.27 -2.12
CA MET A 15 -12.18 4.96 -1.53
C MET A 15 -11.46 5.16 -0.19
N PRO A 16 -11.82 4.41 0.85
CA PRO A 16 -11.03 4.36 2.08
C PRO A 16 -9.57 3.98 1.80
N ALA A 17 -8.65 4.59 2.53
CA ALA A 17 -7.22 4.30 2.44
C ALA A 17 -6.62 4.27 3.85
N VAL A 18 -5.62 3.42 4.07
CA VAL A 18 -4.88 3.36 5.34
C VAL A 18 -3.48 3.95 5.16
N GLY A 19 -3.21 5.04 5.86
CA GLY A 19 -1.93 5.74 5.79
C GLY A 19 -1.81 6.66 4.57
N CYS A 20 -0.57 6.92 4.14
CA CYS A 20 -0.31 7.71 2.92
C CYS A 20 -0.47 6.83 1.67
N THR A 21 -0.77 7.46 0.55
CA THR A 21 -1.07 6.76 -0.71
C THR A 21 0.19 6.21 -1.37
N GLU A 22 1.35 6.87 -1.23
CA GLU A 22 2.58 6.45 -1.91
C GLU A 22 3.09 5.08 -1.45
N PRO A 23 3.22 4.78 -0.13
CA PRO A 23 3.55 3.44 0.33
C PRO A 23 2.53 2.40 -0.13
N ALA A 24 1.23 2.72 -0.08
CA ALA A 24 0.18 1.80 -0.52
C ALA A 24 0.30 1.45 -2.00
N CYS A 25 0.52 2.44 -2.88
CA CYS A 25 0.76 2.20 -4.31
C CYS A 25 1.97 1.29 -4.55
N VAL A 26 3.07 1.51 -3.83
CA VAL A 26 4.27 0.67 -3.93
C VAL A 26 4.00 -0.76 -3.45
N ALA A 27 3.24 -0.94 -2.37
CA ALA A 27 2.86 -2.26 -1.88
C ALA A 27 1.93 -3.01 -2.84
N ILE A 28 0.94 -2.34 -3.43
CA ILE A 28 0.04 -2.93 -4.43
C ILE A 28 0.86 -3.42 -5.62
N ALA A 29 1.78 -2.61 -6.13
CA ALA A 29 2.63 -2.98 -7.26
C ALA A 29 3.55 -4.17 -6.93
N ALA A 30 4.11 -4.20 -5.72
CA ALA A 30 4.93 -5.31 -5.25
C ALA A 30 4.11 -6.59 -5.03
N ALA A 31 2.89 -6.49 -4.51
CA ALA A 31 1.97 -7.62 -4.33
C ALA A 31 1.58 -8.25 -5.68
N ASP A 32 1.21 -7.43 -6.65
CA ASP A 32 0.86 -7.87 -7.99
C ASP A 32 2.06 -8.55 -8.69
N SER A 33 3.24 -7.93 -8.59
CA SER A 33 4.48 -8.50 -9.13
C SER A 33 4.84 -9.83 -8.47
N ALA A 34 4.74 -9.93 -7.15
CA ALA A 34 5.03 -11.16 -6.40
C ALA A 34 4.06 -12.29 -6.79
N ARG A 35 2.78 -11.96 -6.97
CA ARG A 35 1.77 -12.90 -7.46
C ARG A 35 2.07 -13.37 -8.88
N ALA A 36 2.49 -12.46 -9.76
CA ALA A 36 2.82 -12.78 -11.15
C ALA A 36 4.07 -13.67 -11.28
N VAL A 37 5.11 -13.40 -10.47
CA VAL A 37 6.34 -14.21 -10.44
C VAL A 37 6.07 -15.59 -9.83
N GLY A 38 5.30 -15.65 -8.75
CA GLY A 38 5.06 -16.88 -7.99
C GLY A 38 6.30 -17.38 -7.23
N GLY A 39 6.11 -18.37 -6.36
CA GLY A 39 7.22 -18.92 -5.57
C GLY A 39 7.77 -17.96 -4.50
N THR A 40 9.06 -18.08 -4.19
CA THR A 40 9.71 -17.28 -3.14
C THR A 40 10.37 -16.05 -3.74
N ILE A 41 10.07 -14.87 -3.19
CA ILE A 41 10.66 -13.61 -3.64
C ILE A 41 12.02 -13.39 -2.97
N GLU A 42 13.09 -13.43 -3.75
CA GLU A 42 14.45 -13.20 -3.25
C GLU A 42 14.87 -11.72 -3.31
N LYS A 43 14.35 -10.97 -4.29
CA LYS A 43 14.76 -9.58 -4.51
C LYS A 43 13.63 -8.76 -5.14
N ILE A 44 13.47 -7.53 -4.65
CA ILE A 44 12.56 -6.53 -5.23
C ILE A 44 13.40 -5.34 -5.70
N ARG A 45 13.21 -4.91 -6.95
CA ARG A 45 13.73 -3.65 -7.48
C ARG A 45 12.57 -2.69 -7.68
N LEU A 46 12.66 -1.53 -7.05
CA LEU A 46 11.65 -0.47 -7.16
C LEU A 46 12.10 0.60 -8.13
N GLU A 47 11.26 0.89 -9.12
CA GLU A 47 11.37 2.07 -9.95
C GLU A 47 10.11 2.89 -9.77
N VAL A 48 10.30 4.14 -9.31
CA VAL A 48 9.22 5.04 -8.97
C VAL A 48 9.53 6.42 -9.52
N SER A 49 8.51 7.23 -9.75
CA SER A 49 8.70 8.63 -10.13
C SER A 49 9.33 9.42 -8.98
N SER A 50 9.96 10.55 -9.29
CA SER A 50 10.53 11.46 -8.30
C SER A 50 9.50 11.94 -7.27
N ASN A 51 8.23 12.08 -7.68
CA ASN A 51 7.13 12.45 -6.79
C ASN A 51 6.78 11.34 -5.79
N ILE A 52 6.68 10.08 -6.24
CA ILE A 52 6.45 8.96 -5.33
C ILE A 52 7.65 8.80 -4.38
N TYR A 53 8.87 8.94 -4.90
CA TYR A 53 10.07 8.84 -4.08
C TYR A 53 10.10 9.92 -2.99
N LYS A 54 10.01 11.20 -3.35
CA LYS A 54 10.13 12.31 -2.39
C LYS A 54 9.02 12.29 -1.33
N ASN A 55 7.80 11.91 -1.72
CA ASN A 55 6.65 11.89 -0.82
C ASN A 55 6.64 10.64 0.06
N GLY A 56 7.09 9.49 -0.45
CA GLY A 56 6.95 8.20 0.25
C GLY A 56 8.19 7.72 1.01
N MET A 57 9.38 8.29 0.76
CA MET A 57 10.64 7.77 1.32
C MET A 57 10.74 7.90 2.85
N SER A 58 10.11 8.92 3.44
CA SER A 58 10.13 9.15 4.91
C SER A 58 8.80 8.87 5.59
N VAL A 59 7.85 8.26 4.86
CA VAL A 59 6.52 7.98 5.39
C VAL A 59 6.55 6.72 6.26
N GLY A 60 5.92 6.82 7.43
CA GLY A 60 5.70 5.68 8.32
C GLY A 60 4.62 4.74 7.77
N ILE A 61 4.81 3.45 8.02
CA ILE A 61 3.85 2.42 7.64
C ILE A 61 3.00 2.10 8.88
N ALA A 62 1.68 2.08 8.73
CA ALA A 62 0.76 1.85 9.85
C ALA A 62 1.07 0.51 10.56
N GLY A 63 1.22 0.56 11.88
CA GLY A 63 1.57 -0.61 12.70
C GLY A 63 3.05 -1.02 12.62
N PHE A 64 3.91 -0.35 11.86
CA PHE A 64 5.31 -0.73 11.68
C PHE A 64 6.25 0.40 12.12
N ASN A 65 7.32 0.05 12.84
CA ASN A 65 8.25 1.04 13.41
C ASN A 65 9.27 1.61 12.40
N ASN A 66 9.27 1.13 11.16
CA ASN A 66 10.17 1.61 10.12
C ASN A 66 9.43 2.46 9.08
N VAL A 67 10.21 3.30 8.39
CA VAL A 67 9.73 4.24 7.39
C VAL A 67 10.28 3.92 6.00
N GLY A 68 9.50 4.26 4.98
CA GLY A 68 9.96 4.34 3.59
C GLY A 68 9.53 3.20 2.67
N LEU A 69 9.69 3.47 1.37
CA LEU A 69 9.12 2.67 0.28
C LEU A 69 9.66 1.24 0.19
N LYS A 70 10.90 1.00 0.62
CA LYS A 70 11.50 -0.35 0.60
C LYS A 70 10.74 -1.33 1.48
N TYR A 71 10.27 -0.88 2.65
CA TYR A 71 9.48 -1.71 3.55
C TYR A 71 8.06 -1.90 3.02
N ALA A 72 7.48 -0.85 2.43
CA ALA A 72 6.18 -0.94 1.79
C ALA A 72 6.16 -2.02 0.69
N ALA A 73 7.20 -2.06 -0.14
CA ALA A 73 7.33 -3.08 -1.18
C ALA A 73 7.51 -4.49 -0.61
N ALA A 74 8.37 -4.65 0.39
CA ALA A 74 8.56 -5.95 1.04
C ALA A 74 7.27 -6.46 1.68
N LEU A 75 6.55 -5.61 2.40
CA LEU A 75 5.26 -5.95 3.00
C LEU A 75 4.22 -6.27 1.93
N GLY A 76 4.10 -5.46 0.88
CA GLY A 76 3.18 -5.72 -0.22
C GLY A 76 3.43 -7.08 -0.87
N ALA A 77 4.68 -7.39 -1.20
CA ALA A 77 5.06 -8.68 -1.77
C ALA A 77 4.75 -9.87 -0.83
N LEU A 78 4.91 -9.70 0.49
CA LEU A 78 4.57 -10.73 1.48
C LEU A 78 3.06 -10.91 1.66
N ILE A 79 2.28 -9.82 1.61
CA ILE A 79 0.83 -9.87 1.76
C ILE A 79 0.20 -10.52 0.53
N GLY A 80 0.66 -10.18 -0.68
CA GLY A 80 0.24 -10.82 -1.93
C GLY A 80 -1.24 -10.66 -2.27
N LYS A 81 -1.92 -9.64 -1.70
CA LYS A 81 -3.35 -9.35 -1.89
C LYS A 81 -3.56 -7.96 -2.48
N GLN A 82 -3.14 -7.77 -3.74
CA GLN A 82 -3.32 -6.51 -4.46
C GLN A 82 -4.80 -6.08 -4.58
N GLU A 83 -5.75 -7.00 -4.48
CA GLU A 83 -7.19 -6.73 -4.48
C GLU A 83 -7.69 -5.88 -3.30
N MET A 84 -6.89 -5.75 -2.23
CA MET A 84 -7.21 -4.87 -1.09
C MET A 84 -7.04 -3.37 -1.43
N GLY A 85 -6.51 -3.03 -2.60
CA GLY A 85 -6.35 -1.64 -3.03
C GLY A 85 -5.54 -0.80 -2.04
N LEU A 86 -5.97 0.45 -1.81
CA LEU A 86 -5.30 1.37 -0.88
C LEU A 86 -5.38 0.95 0.60
N GLU A 87 -6.13 -0.11 0.91
CA GLU A 87 -6.19 -0.72 2.22
C GLU A 87 -5.21 -1.89 2.39
N ILE A 88 -4.34 -2.17 1.42
CA ILE A 88 -3.32 -3.24 1.56
C ILE A 88 -2.42 -3.06 2.80
N MET A 89 -2.29 -1.82 3.28
CA MET A 89 -1.54 -1.46 4.49
C MET A 89 -2.37 -1.56 5.78
N ASN A 90 -3.62 -2.02 5.69
CA ASN A 90 -4.47 -2.30 6.84
C ASN A 90 -4.03 -3.61 7.50
N MET A 91 -2.98 -3.52 8.30
CA MET A 91 -2.33 -4.67 8.92
C MET A 91 -3.00 -5.04 10.24
N SER A 92 -3.61 -6.23 10.32
CA SER A 92 -3.96 -6.85 11.59
C SER A 92 -2.68 -7.25 12.35
N LEU A 93 -2.67 -7.09 13.68
CA LEU A 93 -1.56 -7.42 14.62
C LEU A 93 -0.83 -8.74 14.36
N VAL A 94 -1.52 -9.73 13.75
CA VAL A 94 -0.98 -11.06 13.41
C VAL A 94 0.18 -11.00 12.41
N PHE A 95 0.24 -10.01 11.52
CA PHE A 95 1.33 -9.91 10.53
C PHE A 95 2.61 -9.30 11.10
N LEU A 96 2.52 -8.44 12.12
CA LEU A 96 3.68 -7.78 12.74
C LEU A 96 4.55 -8.75 13.54
N GLN A 97 4.03 -9.93 13.91
CA GLN A 97 4.81 -10.97 14.60
C GLN A 97 5.63 -11.85 13.65
N LYS A 98 5.50 -11.65 12.32
CA LYS A 98 6.20 -12.44 11.30
C LYS A 98 7.30 -11.66 10.56
N VAL A 99 7.53 -10.40 10.91
CA VAL A 99 8.55 -9.49 10.34
C VAL A 99 9.44 -9.00 11.46
#